data_AF-A0A0F2J6F0-F1
#
_entry.id   AF-A0A0F2J6F0-F1
#
_cell.length_a   1.000
_cell.length_b   1.000
_cell.length_c   1.000
_cell.angle_alpha   90.00
_cell.angle_beta   90.00
_cell.angle_gamma   90.00
#
_symmetry.space_group_name_H-M   'P 1'
#
loop_
_entity.id
_entity.type
_entity.pdbx_description
1 polymer ?
#
loop_
_entity_poly.entity_id
_entity_poly.type
_entity_poly.pdbx_seq_one_letter_code
_entity_poly.pdbx_strand_id
1 'polypeptide(L)' 'MLNDQYKELEVALSAPSVLGKEGILRRLPLSMDDAENEQFLKSVQTLQESVRQVKFK' A
#
# COMPACT_ATOMS: atom_id res chain seq x y z
N MET A 1 9.95 4.07 -4.85
CA MET A 1 8.79 3.83 -3.95
C MET A 1 8.77 4.90 -2.88
N LEU A 2 7.58 5.28 -2.39
CA LEU A 2 7.44 6.24 -1.29
C LEU A 2 8.07 5.65 -0.02
N ASN A 3 8.81 6.47 0.74
CA ASN A 3 9.47 6.08 1.98
C ASN A 3 8.51 6.31 3.16
N ASP A 4 7.46 5.49 3.26
CA ASP A 4 6.41 5.59 4.28
C ASP A 4 6.19 4.25 5.02
N GLN A 5 5.20 4.20 5.92
CA GLN A 5 4.86 3.04 6.75
C GLN A 5 4.52 1.77 5.94
N TYR A 6 4.24 1.90 4.64
CA TYR A 6 3.91 0.78 3.75
C TYR A 6 5.08 0.37 2.85
N LYS A 7 6.26 1.00 3.01
CA LYS A 7 7.43 0.72 2.16
C LYS A 7 7.81 -0.76 2.16
N GLU A 8 7.73 -1.42 3.31
CA GLU A 8 8.10 -2.83 3.47
C GLU A 8 7.12 -3.79 2.78
N LEU A 9 5.94 -3.32 2.35
CA LEU A 9 4.95 -4.16 1.69
C LEU A 9 5.28 -4.42 0.22
N GLU A 10 6.20 -3.64 -0.37
CA GLU A 10 6.69 -3.76 -1.76
C GLU A 10 5.60 -3.79 -2.85
N VAL A 11 4.41 -3.25 -2.56
CA VAL A 11 3.28 -3.17 -3.51
C VAL A 11 2.71 -1.76 -3.58
N ALA A 12 2.11 -1.43 -4.73
CA ALA A 12 1.32 -0.22 -4.87
C ALA A 12 -0.08 -0.44 -4.28
N LEU A 13 -0.48 0.43 -3.36
CA LEU A 13 -1.78 0.40 -2.70
C LEU A 13 -2.35 1.82 -2.54
N SER A 14 -3.67 1.90 -2.36
CA SER A 14 -4.38 3.14 -2.05
C SER A 14 -4.24 3.48 -0.57
N ALA A 15 -3.87 4.72 -0.26
CA ALA A 15 -3.77 5.23 1.10
C ALA A 15 -4.06 6.74 1.13
N PRO A 16 -4.63 7.28 2.22
CA PRO A 16 -4.88 8.72 2.33
C PRO A 16 -3.58 9.51 2.15
N SER A 17 -3.59 10.44 1.20
CA SER A 17 -2.38 11.10 0.73
C SER A 17 -2.61 12.60 0.56
N VAL A 18 -1.60 13.40 0.91
CA VAL A 18 -1.54 14.82 0.58
C VAL A 18 -0.87 14.96 -0.78
N LEU A 19 -1.55 15.61 -1.71
CA LEU A 19 -1.04 15.88 -3.05
C LEU A 19 -0.41 17.26 -3.15
N GLY A 20 0.64 17.36 -3.96
CA GLY A 20 1.27 18.61 -4.35
C GLY A 20 1.55 18.63 -5.84
N LYS A 21 2.24 19.68 -6.29
CA LYS A 21 2.54 19.91 -7.72
C LYS A 21 3.34 18.78 -8.40
N GLU A 22 4.05 17.95 -7.62
CA GLU A 22 4.89 16.84 -8.11
C GLU A 22 4.31 15.45 -7.77
N GLY A 23 3.02 15.39 -7.38
CA GLY A 23 2.37 14.14 -7.00
C GLY A 23 2.21 13.99 -5.48
N ILE A 24 2.46 12.79 -4.95
CA ILE A 24 2.25 12.50 -3.53
C ILE A 24 3.36 13.15 -2.70
N LEU A 25 3.01 14.15 -1.89
CA LEU A 25 3.93 14.80 -0.95
C LEU A 25 4.17 13.93 0.28
N ARG A 26 3.09 13.37 0.83
CA ARG A 26 3.14 12.45 1.97
C ARG A 26 1.87 11.61 2.04
N ARG A 27 1.99 10.43 2.66
CA ARG A 27 0.84 9.63 3.09
C ARG A 27 0.53 9.94 4.55
N LEU A 28 -0.75 9.90 4.90
CA LEU A 28 -1.21 10.10 6.26
C LEU A 28 -1.20 8.76 7.01
N PRO A 29 -0.90 8.75 8.32
CA PRO A 29 -1.08 7.56 9.14
C PRO A 29 -2.56 7.17 9.15
N LEU A 30 -2.82 5.86 9.09
CA LEU A 30 -4.17 5.30 9.13
C LEU A 30 -4.26 4.44 10.39
N SER A 31 -5.21 4.77 11.26
CA SER A 31 -5.62 3.85 12.32
C SER A 31 -6.66 2.91 11.73
N MET A 32 -6.49 1.62 11.94
CA MET A 32 -7.46 0.60 11.58
C MET A 32 -7.83 -0.15 12.86
N ASP A 33 -9.08 -0.57 12.98
CA ASP A 33 -9.43 -1.60 13.94
C ASP A 33 -8.91 -2.97 13.49
N ASP A 34 -9.05 -4.00 14.34
CA ASP A 34 -8.52 -5.33 14.06
C ASP A 34 -9.15 -5.96 12.81
N ALA A 35 -10.44 -5.73 12.57
CA ALA A 35 -11.15 -6.29 11.44
C ALA A 35 -10.76 -5.60 10.12
N GLU A 36 -10.63 -4.27 10.15
CA GLU A 36 -10.13 -3.47 9.02
C GLU A 36 -8.68 -3.85 8.68
N ASN A 37 -7.83 -4.02 9.69
CA ASN A 37 -6.44 -4.41 9.49
C ASN A 37 -6.32 -5.82 8.90
N GLU A 38 -7.15 -6.77 9.32
CA GLU A 38 -7.18 -8.11 8.73
C GLU A 38 -7.55 -8.06 7.23
N GLN A 39 -8.55 -7.25 6.86
CA GLN A 39 -8.94 -7.07 5.46
C GLN A 39 -7.85 -6.35 4.64
N PHE A 40 -7.21 -5.35 5.23
CA PHE A 40 -6.09 -4.65 4.61
C PHE A 40 -4.95 -5.61 4.26
N LEU A 41 -4.54 -6.46 5.21
CA LEU A 41 -3.47 -7.44 4.99
C LEU A 41 -3.83 -8.46 3.90
N LYS A 42 -5.09 -8.91 3.84
CA LYS A 42 -5.57 -9.78 2.75
C LYS A 42 -5.43 -9.09 1.39
N SER A 43 -5.80 -7.81 1.28
CA SER A 43 -5.66 -7.03 0.04
C SER A 43 -4.20 -6.89 -0.39
N VAL A 44 -3.30 -6.60 0.56
CA VAL A 44 -1.85 -6.53 0.32
C VAL A 44 -1.32 -7.86 -0.22
N GLN A 45 -1.71 -8.98 0.38
CA GLN A 45 -1.29 -10.31 -0.07
C GLN A 45 -1.76 -10.59 -1.51
N THR A 46 -3.02 -10.29 -1.85
CA THR A 46 -3.54 -10.45 -3.21
C THR A 46 -2.76 -9.64 -4.24
N LEU A 47 -2.36 -8.41 -3.90
CA LEU A 47 -1.53 -7.57 -4.77
C LEU A 47 -0.13 -8.16 -4.94
N GLN A 48 0.49 -8.66 -3.86
CA GLN A 48 1.80 -9.30 -3.92
C GLN A 48 1.79 -10.55 -4.81
N GLU A 49 0.76 -11.39 -4.69
CA GLU A 49 0.58 -12.57 -5.53
C GLU A 49 0.43 -12.18 -7.02
N SER A 50 -0.36 -11.15 -7.30
CA SER A 50 -0.55 -10.63 -8.66
C SER A 50 0.78 -10.13 -9.25
N VAL A 51 1.57 -9.39 -8.47
CA VAL A 51 2.90 -8.91 -8.90
C VAL A 51 3.84 -10.08 -9.19
N ARG A 52 3.83 -11.14 -8.36
CA ARG A 52 4.64 -12.34 -8.61
C ARG A 52 4.25 -12.98 -9.94
N GLN A 53 2.96 -13.21 -10.19
CA GLN A 53 2.49 -13.82 -11.43
C GLN A 53 2.90 -13.05 -12.69
N VAL A 54 2.95 -11.71 -12.61
CA VAL A 54 3.38 -10.86 -13.73
C VAL A 54 4.90 -10.81 -13.87
N LYS A 55 5.66 -10.76 -12.77
CA LYS A 55 7.13 -10.71 -12.80
C LYS A 55 7.80 -12.01 -13.26
N PHE A 56 7.13 -13.15 -13.12
CA PHE A 56 7.62 -14.46 -13.56
C PHE A 56 7.11 -14.87 -14.95
N LYS A 57 6.55 -13.94 -15.73
CA LYS A 57 6.22 -14.07 -17.16
C LYS A 57 7.20 -13.26 -18.00
#